data_AF-A0A6B3URI0-F1
#
_entry.id   AF-A0A6B3URI0-F1
#
_cell.length_a   1.000
_cell.length_b   1.000
_cell.length_c   1.000
_cell.angle_alpha   90.00
_cell.angle_beta   90.00
_cell.angle_gamma   90.00
#
_symmetry.space_group_name_H-M   'P 1'
#
loop_
_entity.id
_entity.type
_entity.pdbx_description
1 polymer ?
#
loop_
_entity_poly.entity_id
_entity_poly.type
_entity_poly.pdbx_seq_one_letter_code
_entity_poly.pdbx_strand_id
1 'polypeptide(L)'
;AELRAAMSREAGVERNGAGLSRLLATIQRLEDAHGRAAPLVAARLIAHAALLRQESRGGHYRSDFPNPAAEARRAVFRLADLSASAEPMAAE
;
A
#
# COMPACT_ATOMS: atom_id res chain seq x y z
N ALA A 1 14.28 -8.68 -9.70
CA ALA A 1 13.17 -9.64 -9.82
C ALA A 1 12.29 -9.67 -8.57
N GLU A 2 12.90 -9.58 -7.37
CA GLU A 2 12.21 -9.62 -6.08
C GLU A 2 11.03 -8.65 -5.95
N LEU A 3 11.20 -7.36 -6.27
CA LEU A 3 10.11 -6.37 -6.17
C LEU A 3 8.86 -6.80 -6.95
N ARG A 4 9.03 -7.28 -8.20
CA ARG A 4 7.91 -7.75 -9.02
C ARG A 4 7.19 -8.93 -8.36
N ALA A 5 7.94 -9.91 -7.86
CA ALA A 5 7.36 -11.07 -7.19
C ALA A 5 6.60 -10.67 -5.90
N ALA A 6 7.14 -9.74 -5.12
CA ALA A 6 6.48 -9.22 -3.93
C ALA A 6 5.19 -8.45 -4.27
N MET A 7 5.22 -7.57 -5.28
CA MET A 7 4.04 -6.85 -5.76
C MET A 7 2.95 -7.81 -6.25
N SER A 8 3.30 -8.82 -7.05
CA SER A 8 2.33 -9.81 -7.55
C SER A 8 1.69 -10.61 -6.42
N ARG A 9 2.46 -11.01 -5.41
CA ARG A 9 1.98 -11.83 -4.31
C ARG A 9 1.10 -11.05 -3.32
N GLU A 10 1.52 -9.84 -2.96
CA GLU A 10 0.93 -9.11 -1.82
C GLU A 10 -0.01 -7.97 -2.24
N ALA A 11 0.12 -7.48 -3.49
CA ALA A 11 -0.70 -6.40 -4.05
C ALA A 11 -1.43 -6.82 -5.35
N GLY A 12 -1.64 -8.13 -5.53
CA GLY A 12 -2.40 -8.75 -6.62
C GLY A 12 -3.91 -8.48 -6.56
N VAL A 13 -4.72 -9.36 -7.14
CA VAL A 13 -6.20 -9.18 -7.20
C VAL A 13 -6.79 -9.12 -5.78
N GLU A 14 -6.47 -10.12 -4.96
CA GLU A 14 -6.80 -10.15 -3.54
C GLU A 14 -5.65 -9.55 -2.71
N ARG A 15 -6.02 -8.73 -1.73
CA ARG A 15 -5.09 -8.06 -0.81
C ARG A 15 -5.59 -8.21 0.62
N ASN A 16 -4.69 -8.14 1.58
CA ASN A 16 -5.03 -7.97 2.99
C ASN A 16 -3.94 -7.15 3.71
N GLY A 17 -4.26 -6.60 4.88
CA GLY A 17 -3.36 -5.73 5.64
C GLY A 17 -2.02 -6.38 5.98
N ALA A 18 -2.02 -7.68 6.31
CA ALA A 18 -0.79 -8.40 6.63
C ALA A 18 0.15 -8.52 5.42
N GLY A 19 -0.39 -8.85 4.24
CA GLY A 19 0.38 -8.93 2.99
C GLY A 19 0.92 -7.57 2.56
N LEU A 20 0.08 -6.54 2.60
CA LEU A 20 0.48 -5.16 2.27
C LEU A 20 1.58 -4.66 3.21
N SER A 21 1.53 -5.01 4.50
CA SER A 21 2.58 -4.68 5.47
C SER A 21 3.91 -5.39 5.15
N ARG A 22 3.87 -6.68 4.79
CA ARG A 22 5.07 -7.41 4.32
C ARG A 22 5.66 -6.82 3.05
N LEU A 23 4.81 -6.36 2.14
CA LEU A 23 5.23 -5.68 0.92
C LEU A 23 5.96 -4.37 1.23
N LEU A 24 5.40 -3.53 2.10
CA LEU A 24 6.04 -2.28 2.53
C LEU A 24 7.40 -2.53 3.21
N ALA A 25 7.51 -3.58 4.04
CA ALA A 25 8.79 -3.97 4.64
C ALA A 25 9.82 -4.43 3.59
N THR A 26 9.38 -5.15 2.56
CA THR A 26 10.24 -5.56 1.43
C THR A 26 10.70 -4.34 0.62
N ILE A 27 9.80 -3.40 0.35
CA ILE A 27 10.14 -2.16 -0.36
C ILE A 27 11.13 -1.33 0.46
N GLN A 28 10.93 -1.20 1.77
CA GLN A 28 11.88 -0.51 2.65
C GLN A 28 13.28 -1.12 2.55
N ARG A 29 13.41 -2.44 2.70
CA ARG A 29 14.70 -3.13 2.57
C ARG A 29 15.37 -2.87 1.22
N LEU A 30 14.60 -2.86 0.13
CA LEU A 30 15.13 -2.60 -1.21
C LEU A 30 15.52 -1.13 -1.41
N GLU A 31 14.79 -0.19 -0.83
CA GLU A 31 15.14 1.23 -0.82
C GLU A 31 16.42 1.48 -0.01
N ASP A 32 16.59 0.80 1.13
CA ASP A 32 17.80 0.90 1.94
C ASP A 32 19.04 0.38 1.18
N ALA A 33 18.87 -0.69 0.38
CA ALA A 33 19.96 -1.32 -0.38
C ALA A 33 20.30 -0.62 -1.70
N HIS A 34 19.31 0.00 -2.35
CA HIS A 34 19.45 0.50 -3.73
C HIS A 34 19.08 1.98 -3.90
N GLY A 35 18.69 2.64 -2.82
CA GLY A 35 18.10 3.98 -2.85
C GLY A 35 16.67 3.99 -3.38
N ARG A 36 16.07 5.17 -3.40
CA ARG A 36 14.69 5.41 -3.85
C ARG A 36 14.57 5.46 -5.37
N ALA A 37 14.88 4.35 -6.04
CA ALA A 37 14.66 4.20 -7.48
C ALA A 37 13.17 4.36 -7.81
N ALA A 38 12.85 4.92 -8.99
CA ALA A 38 11.47 5.22 -9.38
C ALA A 38 10.49 4.03 -9.24
N PRO A 39 10.86 2.77 -9.58
CA PRO A 39 9.98 1.62 -9.36
C PRO A 39 9.67 1.34 -7.88
N LEU A 40 10.61 1.60 -6.98
CA LEU A 40 10.42 1.41 -5.53
C LEU A 40 9.49 2.47 -4.96
N VAL A 41 9.68 3.73 -5.37
CA VAL A 41 8.78 4.83 -5.00
C VAL A 41 7.35 4.56 -5.47
N ALA A 42 7.17 4.14 -6.73
CA ALA A 42 5.87 3.79 -7.27
C ALA A 42 5.22 2.61 -6.51
N ALA A 43 6.00 1.56 -6.23
CA ALA A 43 5.53 0.41 -5.46
C ALA A 43 5.09 0.81 -4.05
N ARG A 44 5.85 1.69 -3.38
CA ARG A 44 5.52 2.21 -2.04
C ARG A 44 4.20 2.98 -2.04
N LEU A 45 4.00 3.88 -3.02
CA LEU A 45 2.76 4.63 -3.17
C LEU A 45 1.56 3.69 -3.35
N ILE A 46 1.68 2.67 -4.19
CA ILE A 46 0.62 1.68 -4.43
C ILE A 46 0.31 0.89 -3.15
N ALA A 47 1.33 0.34 -2.50
CA ALA A 47 1.16 -0.48 -1.31
C ALA A 47 0.56 0.32 -0.14
N HIS A 48 0.99 1.57 0.05
CA HIS A 48 0.44 2.44 1.07
C HIS A 48 -1.01 2.86 0.79
N ALA A 49 -1.32 3.26 -0.45
CA ALA A 49 -2.71 3.53 -0.85
C ALA A 49 -3.61 2.32 -0.58
N ALA A 50 -3.13 1.14 -0.94
CA ALA A 50 -3.87 -0.10 -0.74
C ALA A 50 -4.08 -0.42 0.73
N LEU A 51 -3.10 -0.12 1.60
CA LEU A 51 -3.17 -0.37 3.04
C LEU A 51 -4.13 0.60 3.73
N LEU A 52 -4.04 1.90 3.40
CA LEU A 52 -4.93 2.94 3.91
C LEU A 52 -6.39 2.69 3.54
N ARG A 53 -6.65 2.11 2.37
CA ARG A 53 -8.01 1.84 1.88
C ARG A 53 -8.57 0.58 2.54
N GLN A 54 -9.36 0.77 3.60
CA GLN A 54 -10.04 -0.29 4.36
C GLN A 54 -11.46 -0.57 3.82
N GLU A 55 -11.56 -0.84 2.52
CA GLU A 55 -12.81 -1.25 1.86
C GLU A 55 -12.48 -2.04 0.59
N SER A 56 -13.48 -2.72 0.01
CA SER A 56 -13.38 -3.31 -1.32
C SER A 56 -14.26 -2.57 -2.31
N ARG A 57 -13.66 -2.07 -3.39
CA ARG A 57 -14.36 -1.30 -4.43
C ARG A 57 -13.64 -1.40 -5.77
N GLY A 58 -14.38 -1.77 -6.83
CA GLY A 58 -13.81 -1.88 -8.18
C GLY A 58 -12.67 -2.90 -8.25
N GLY A 59 -11.55 -2.54 -8.90
CA GLY A 59 -10.36 -3.41 -8.99
C GLY A 59 -9.56 -3.55 -7.68
N HIS A 60 -9.99 -2.90 -6.59
CA HIS A 60 -9.36 -3.00 -5.28
C HIS A 60 -10.19 -3.91 -4.37
N TYR A 61 -9.75 -5.16 -4.19
CA TYR A 61 -10.36 -6.11 -3.25
C TYR A 61 -9.45 -6.34 -2.04
N ARG A 62 -10.01 -6.16 -0.84
CA ARG A 62 -9.41 -6.35 0.49
C ARG A 62 -10.18 -7.45 1.21
N SER A 63 -9.60 -8.64 1.39
CA SER A 63 -10.31 -9.74 2.03
C SER A 63 -10.60 -9.51 3.52
N ASP A 64 -9.83 -8.64 4.17
CA ASP A 64 -10.07 -8.13 5.53
C ASP A 64 -11.07 -6.98 5.60
N PHE A 65 -11.47 -6.40 4.45
CA PHE A 65 -12.51 -5.37 4.32
C PHE A 65 -13.34 -5.63 3.05
N PRO A 66 -14.15 -6.71 3.01
CA PRO A 66 -14.75 -7.22 1.77
C PRO A 66 -15.87 -6.34 1.21
N ASN A 67 -16.40 -5.41 2.02
CA ASN A 67 -17.52 -4.56 1.65
C ASN A 67 -17.03 -3.14 1.27
N PRO A 68 -17.74 -2.45 0.37
CA PRO A 68 -17.51 -1.03 0.13
C PRO A 68 -17.94 -0.20 1.35
N ALA A 69 -17.25 0.92 1.59
CA ALA A 69 -17.73 1.93 2.54
C ALA A 69 -19.02 2.58 2.05
N ALA A 70 -19.81 3.16 2.96
CA ALA A 70 -21.05 3.86 2.61
C ALA A 70 -20.81 5.00 1.61
N GLU A 71 -19.70 5.73 1.78
CA GLU A 71 -19.29 6.81 0.89
C GLU A 71 -17.97 6.48 0.20
N ALA A 72 -17.90 6.72 -1.11
CA ALA A 72 -16.67 6.58 -1.85
C ALA A 72 -15.77 7.81 -1.63
N ARG A 73 -14.59 7.60 -1.04
CA ARG A 73 -13.59 8.64 -0.85
C ARG A 73 -12.31 8.35 -1.64
N ARG A 74 -11.75 9.40 -2.25
CA ARG A 74 -10.46 9.33 -2.93
C ARG A 74 -9.33 9.41 -1.89
N ALA A 75 -8.42 8.45 -1.91
CA ALA A 75 -7.20 8.53 -1.11
C ALA A 75 -6.27 9.59 -1.72
N VAL A 76 -5.85 10.56 -0.91
CA VAL A 76 -4.89 11.61 -1.28
C VAL A 76 -3.83 11.65 -0.19
N PHE A 77 -2.58 11.49 -0.59
CA PHE A 77 -1.41 11.55 0.28
C PHE A 77 -0.20 11.97 -0.55
N ARG A 78 0.84 12.47 0.11
CA ARG A 78 2.09 12.97 -0.45
C ARG A 78 3.21 11.97 -0.21
N LEU A 79 4.31 12.14 -0.96
CA LEU A 79 5.50 11.32 -0.75
C LEU A 79 6.07 11.48 0.68
N ALA A 80 5.91 12.69 1.24
CA ALA A 80 6.30 13.01 2.61
C ALA A 80 5.49 12.26 3.66
N ASP A 81 4.25 11.85 3.35
CA ASP A 81 3.37 11.15 4.30
C ASP A 81 3.77 9.66 4.45
N LEU A 82 4.74 9.19 3.64
CA LEU A 82 5.22 7.80 3.63
C LEU A 82 6.53 7.63 4.40
N SER A 83 7.11 8.71 4.96
CA SER A 83 8.22 8.59 5.90
C SER A 83 7.70 8.00 7.21
N ALA A 84 8.52 7.14 7.82
CA ALA A 84 8.09 6.26 8.89
C ALA A 84 7.60 7.01 10.14
N SER A 85 6.28 7.20 10.21
CA SER A 85 5.52 7.17 11.44
C SER A 85 4.08 6.85 11.06
N ALA A 86 3.64 5.65 11.44
CA ALA A 86 2.25 5.25 11.42
C ALA A 86 1.47 6.04 12.48
N GLU A 87 1.44 7.36 12.35
CA GLU A 87 0.44 8.18 13.03
C GLU A 87 -0.81 8.14 12.15
N PRO A 88 -1.97 7.74 12.71
CA PRO A 88 -3.20 7.78 11.95
C PRO A 88 -3.42 9.23 11.53
N MET A 89 -3.55 9.45 10.23
CA MET A 89 -4.06 10.71 9.69
C MET A 89 -5.41 10.97 10.36
N ALA A 90 -5.42 11.88 11.33
CA ALA A 90 -6.64 12.33 11.98
C ALA A 90 -7.58 12.85 10.89
N ALA A 91 -8.76 12.26 10.83
CA ALA A 91 -9.82 12.73 9.96
C ALA A 91 -10.23 14.14 10.41
N GLU A 92 -10.19 15.08 9.47
CA GLU A 92 -10.93 16.35 9.57
C GLU A 92 -12.42 16.10 9.33
#